data_AF-A0A422MBL4-F1
#
_entry.id   AF-A0A422MBL4-F1
#
_cell.length_a   1.000
_cell.length_b   1.000
_cell.length_c   1.000
_cell.angle_alpha   90.00
_cell.angle_beta   90.00
_cell.angle_gamma   90.00
#
_symmetry.space_group_name_H-M   'P 1'
#
loop_
_entity.id
_entity.type
_entity.pdbx_description
1 polymer ?
#
loop_
_entity_poly.entity_id
_entity_poly.type
_entity_poly.pdbx_seq_one_letter_code
_entity_poly.pdbx_strand_id
1 'polypeptide(L)'
;MINRAQGSGTRATFEQFGIKTNKVKTSQEQDSSGTVYQMVSTTPGAISYLAFSAIKDGVQKLALNHVQPTDKNVTTNTWKIWAYEHMYTKGKPNASTAAFINYIQSKNVQKTLVPKLGYIPVTQMTVARTHDGKIEEINK
;
A
#
# COMPACT_ATOMS: atom_id res chain seq x y z
N MET A 1 -12.45 -14.19 8.35
CA MET A 1 -12.09 -12.89 7.73
C MET A 1 -11.70 -11.94 8.84
N ILE A 2 -10.57 -11.26 8.67
CA ILE A 2 -10.07 -10.25 9.61
C ILE A 2 -9.97 -8.94 8.83
N ASN A 3 -10.70 -7.92 9.27
CA ASN A 3 -10.67 -6.60 8.65
C ASN A 3 -9.62 -5.72 9.33
N ARG A 4 -9.15 -4.71 8.60
CA ARG A 4 -8.48 -3.57 9.24
C ARG A 4 -9.55 -2.62 9.79
N ALA A 5 -9.19 -1.83 10.79
CA ALA A 5 -10.12 -0.85 11.35
C ALA A 5 -10.59 0.19 10.31
N GLN A 6 -11.76 0.77 10.54
CA GLN A 6 -12.40 1.71 9.60
C GLN A 6 -11.52 2.91 9.20
N GLY A 7 -10.66 3.40 10.09
CA GLY A 7 -9.72 4.49 9.79
C GLY A 7 -8.46 4.09 9.02
N SER A 8 -8.32 2.82 8.61
CA SER A 8 -7.11 2.33 7.95
C SER A 8 -7.04 2.71 6.48
N GLY A 9 -5.95 3.37 6.07
CA GLY A 9 -5.66 3.62 4.65
C GLY A 9 -5.54 2.33 3.83
N THR A 10 -5.06 1.23 4.43
CA THR A 10 -5.02 -0.09 3.76
C THR A 10 -6.43 -0.60 3.48
N ARG A 11 -7.37 -0.42 4.43
CA ARG A 11 -8.78 -0.78 4.22
C ARG A 11 -9.39 0.07 3.12
N ALA A 12 -9.25 1.39 3.21
CA ALA A 12 -9.77 2.32 2.21
C ALA A 12 -9.28 1.96 0.80
N THR A 13 -7.98 1.67 0.66
CA THR A 13 -7.37 1.25 -0.62
C THR A 13 -7.95 -0.08 -1.12
N PHE A 14 -8.08 -1.08 -0.24
CA PHE A 14 -8.61 -2.40 -0.62
C PHE A 14 -10.10 -2.36 -0.98
N GLU A 15 -10.91 -1.62 -0.21
CA GLU A 15 -12.33 -1.42 -0.48
C GLU A 15 -12.55 -0.70 -1.81
N GLN A 16 -11.79 0.37 -2.05
CA GLN A 16 -11.92 1.18 -3.26
C GLN A 16 -11.44 0.45 -4.52
N PHE A 17 -10.28 -0.20 -4.47
CA PHE A 17 -9.63 -0.74 -5.68
C PHE A 17 -9.64 -2.26 -5.79
N GLY A 18 -9.79 -2.98 -4.67
CA GLY A 18 -9.81 -4.44 -4.64
C GLY A 18 -11.21 -5.00 -4.83
N ILE A 19 -12.12 -4.67 -3.93
CA ILE A 19 -13.50 -5.18 -3.95
C ILE A 19 -14.53 -4.20 -4.52
N LYS A 20 -14.14 -2.93 -4.70
CA LYS A 20 -14.98 -1.85 -5.26
C LYS A 20 -16.32 -1.68 -4.54
N THR A 21 -16.30 -1.86 -3.22
CA THR A 21 -17.48 -1.71 -2.35
C THR A 21 -17.02 -1.43 -0.92
N ASN A 22 -17.78 -0.60 -0.22
CA ASN A 22 -17.63 -0.36 1.22
C ASN A 22 -18.61 -1.22 2.06
N LYS A 23 -19.45 -2.03 1.40
CA LYS A 23 -20.39 -2.96 2.06
C LYS A 23 -19.67 -4.24 2.44
N VAL A 24 -18.69 -4.12 3.33
CA VAL A 24 -17.93 -5.26 3.84
C VAL A 24 -18.66 -5.86 5.04
N LYS A 25 -18.71 -7.20 5.11
CA LYS A 25 -19.29 -7.90 6.26
C LYS A 25 -18.57 -7.47 7.54
N THR A 26 -19.33 -7.11 8.57
CA THR A 26 -18.78 -6.88 9.91
C THR A 26 -18.06 -8.14 10.37
N SER A 27 -16.81 -7.98 10.77
CA SER A 27 -15.97 -9.05 11.29
C SER A 27 -15.05 -8.48 12.36
N GLN A 28 -14.21 -9.32 12.95
CA GLN A 28 -13.10 -8.85 13.76
C GLN A 28 -12.30 -7.80 12.98
N GLU A 29 -12.02 -6.67 13.64
CA GLU A 29 -11.19 -5.59 13.13
C GLU A 29 -9.87 -5.53 13.90
N GLN A 30 -8.79 -5.12 13.23
CA GLN A 30 -7.45 -4.97 13.80
C GLN A 30 -6.76 -3.72 13.26
N ASP A 31 -6.20 -2.91 14.15
CA ASP A 31 -5.50 -1.67 13.77
C ASP A 31 -4.12 -1.94 13.18
N SER A 32 -3.42 -2.94 13.73
CA SER A 32 -2.03 -3.25 13.39
C SER A 32 -1.91 -4.25 12.24
N SER A 33 -1.13 -3.88 11.22
CA SER A 33 -0.74 -4.80 10.15
C SER A 33 0.03 -6.01 10.66
N GLY A 34 0.86 -5.84 11.69
CA GLY A 34 1.62 -6.93 12.31
C GLY A 34 0.72 -7.93 13.03
N THR A 35 -0.30 -7.45 13.74
CA THR A 35 -1.29 -8.31 14.39
C THR A 35 -2.14 -9.08 13.38
N VAL A 36 -2.58 -8.41 12.31
CA VAL A 36 -3.29 -9.08 11.21
C VAL A 36 -2.43 -10.17 10.58
N TYR A 37 -1.16 -9.88 10.26
CA TYR A 37 -0.23 -10.88 9.73
C TYR A 37 -0.13 -12.08 10.67
N GLN A 38 0.09 -11.85 11.96
CA GLN A 38 0.23 -12.92 12.95
C GLN A 38 -1.02 -13.79 12.99
N MET A 39 -2.20 -13.18 13.08
CA MET A 39 -3.47 -13.90 13.13
C MET A 39 -3.74 -14.72 11.87
N VAL A 40 -3.42 -14.19 10.68
CA VAL A 40 -3.54 -14.94 9.42
C VAL A 40 -2.56 -16.11 9.40
N SER A 41 -1.32 -15.92 9.87
CA SER A 41 -0.29 -16.97 9.88
C SER A 41 -0.60 -18.12 10.86
N THR A 42 -1.33 -17.86 11.94
CA THR A 42 -1.62 -18.87 12.98
C THR A 42 -3.03 -19.44 12.94
N THR A 43 -3.92 -18.90 12.10
CA THR A 43 -5.33 -19.30 12.06
C THR A 43 -5.66 -19.90 10.69
N PRO A 44 -5.73 -21.24 10.57
CA PRO A 44 -6.12 -21.89 9.32
C PRO A 44 -7.46 -21.35 8.78
N GLY A 45 -7.51 -21.03 7.49
CA GLY A 45 -8.70 -20.47 6.84
C GLY A 45 -8.95 -18.98 7.08
N ALA A 46 -8.10 -18.30 7.87
CA ALA A 46 -8.15 -16.85 7.97
C ALA A 46 -7.74 -16.18 6.65
N ILE A 47 -8.43 -15.09 6.32
CA ILE A 47 -8.15 -14.24 5.17
C ILE A 47 -8.21 -12.77 5.59
N SER A 48 -7.29 -11.98 5.06
CA SER A 48 -7.21 -10.54 5.26
C SER A 48 -6.48 -9.87 4.10
N TYR A 49 -6.24 -8.57 4.21
CA TYR A 49 -5.52 -7.74 3.25
C TYR A 49 -4.48 -6.90 3.99
N LEU A 50 -3.27 -6.83 3.42
CA LEU A 50 -2.11 -6.16 4.00
C LEU A 50 -1.33 -5.42 2.92
N ALA A 51 -0.65 -4.34 3.30
CA ALA A 51 0.38 -3.72 2.47
C ALA A 51 1.56 -4.70 2.30
N PHE A 52 2.23 -4.66 1.14
CA PHE A 52 3.32 -5.60 0.84
C PHE A 52 4.45 -5.54 1.87
N SER A 53 4.76 -4.34 2.38
CA SER A 53 5.76 -4.10 3.44
C SER A 53 5.48 -4.83 4.76
N ALA A 54 4.22 -5.23 5.01
CA ALA A 54 3.82 -5.95 6.21
C ALA A 54 3.72 -7.47 6.02
N ILE A 55 3.88 -7.97 4.79
CA ILE A 55 3.77 -9.40 4.49
C ILE A 55 5.16 -10.04 4.62
N LYS A 56 5.25 -11.09 5.43
CA LYS A 56 6.43 -11.94 5.58
C LYS A 56 6.15 -13.33 5.03
N ASP A 57 7.17 -14.19 5.03
CA ASP A 57 7.03 -15.59 4.65
C ASP A 57 6.11 -16.34 5.62
N GLY A 58 5.46 -17.41 5.16
CA GLY A 58 4.55 -18.22 5.98
C GLY A 58 3.07 -17.86 5.84
N VAL A 59 2.72 -16.90 4.96
CA VAL A 59 1.34 -16.67 4.51
C VAL A 59 1.24 -16.77 2.99
N GLN A 60 0.13 -17.33 2.50
CA GLN A 60 -0.11 -17.44 1.07
C GLN A 60 -0.55 -16.08 0.50
N LYS A 61 0.24 -15.53 -0.42
CA LYS A 61 -0.16 -14.37 -1.24
C LYS A 61 -1.14 -14.84 -2.31
N LEU A 62 -2.27 -14.15 -2.44
CA LEU A 62 -3.31 -14.50 -3.41
C LEU A 62 -3.21 -13.63 -4.65
N ALA A 63 -3.33 -14.26 -5.83
CA ALA A 63 -3.58 -13.54 -7.06
C ALA A 63 -5.02 -13.03 -7.09
N LEU A 64 -5.24 -11.84 -7.64
CA LEU A 64 -6.57 -11.30 -7.89
C LEU A 64 -6.77 -11.16 -9.39
N ASN A 65 -7.84 -11.76 -9.92
CA ASN A 65 -8.12 -11.81 -11.35
C ASN A 65 -6.90 -12.29 -12.17
N HIS A 66 -6.26 -13.37 -11.71
CA HIS A 66 -5.04 -13.94 -12.29
C HIS A 66 -3.79 -13.04 -12.27
N VAL A 67 -3.85 -11.86 -11.63
CA VAL A 67 -2.69 -10.97 -11.46
C VAL A 67 -2.02 -11.25 -10.11
N GLN A 68 -0.72 -11.50 -10.12
CA GLN A 68 0.07 -11.71 -8.89
C GLN A 68 0.40 -10.38 -8.19
N PRO A 69 0.43 -10.34 -6.84
CA PRO A 69 0.83 -9.17 -6.07
C PRO A 69 2.35 -8.99 -6.09
N THR A 70 2.86 -8.34 -7.14
CA THR A 70 4.30 -8.08 -7.32
C THR A 70 4.55 -6.62 -7.64
N ASP A 71 5.73 -6.12 -7.27
CA ASP A 71 6.13 -4.72 -7.51
C ASP A 71 6.03 -4.36 -8.99
N LYS A 72 6.48 -5.26 -9.89
CA LYS A 72 6.35 -5.10 -11.35
C LYS A 72 4.90 -4.88 -11.80
N ASN A 73 3.95 -5.60 -11.20
CA ASN A 73 2.55 -5.44 -11.53
C ASN A 73 1.98 -4.15 -10.95
N VAL A 74 2.49 -3.66 -9.82
CA VAL A 74 2.08 -2.37 -9.27
C VAL A 74 2.60 -1.21 -10.11
N THR A 75 3.88 -1.22 -10.51
CA THR A 75 4.51 -0.09 -11.24
C THR A 75 3.84 0.21 -12.57
N THR A 76 3.19 -0.80 -13.16
CA THR A 76 2.47 -0.74 -14.44
C THR A 76 0.94 -0.66 -14.26
N ASN A 77 0.44 -0.60 -13.02
CA ASN A 77 -0.99 -0.67 -12.68
C ASN A 77 -1.71 -1.97 -13.13
N THR A 78 -0.97 -3.01 -13.49
CA THR A 78 -1.52 -4.36 -13.73
C THR A 78 -2.16 -4.90 -12.44
N TRP A 79 -1.47 -4.74 -11.30
CA TRP A 79 -2.03 -4.87 -9.97
C TRP A 79 -2.66 -3.54 -9.56
N LYS A 80 -3.98 -3.51 -9.39
CA LYS A 80 -4.75 -2.26 -9.23
C LYS A 80 -4.83 -1.76 -7.78
N ILE A 81 -4.47 -2.60 -6.81
CA ILE A 81 -4.61 -2.29 -5.37
C ILE A 81 -3.27 -1.74 -4.85
N TRP A 82 -3.09 -0.45 -4.97
CA TRP A 82 -1.94 0.30 -4.46
C TRP A 82 -2.41 1.70 -4.06
N ALA A 83 -1.60 2.45 -3.31
CA ALA A 83 -1.83 3.84 -2.99
C ALA A 83 -0.48 4.52 -2.73
N TYR A 84 -0.45 5.85 -2.74
CA TYR A 84 0.74 6.60 -2.35
C TYR A 84 0.87 6.68 -0.84
N GLU A 85 2.12 6.61 -0.37
CA GLU A 85 2.45 7.08 0.97
C GLU A 85 2.55 8.61 0.94
N HIS A 86 1.88 9.28 1.89
CA HIS A 86 1.76 10.73 1.92
C HIS A 86 2.47 11.32 3.15
N MET A 87 3.13 12.46 2.96
CA MET A 87 3.59 13.33 4.04
C MET A 87 2.75 14.60 4.02
N TYR A 88 2.05 14.89 5.11
CA TYR A 88 1.17 16.07 5.22
C TYR A 88 1.80 17.16 6.07
N THR A 89 1.73 18.41 5.61
CA THR A 89 2.13 19.60 6.39
C THR A 89 0.96 20.57 6.52
N LYS A 90 0.86 21.24 7.66
CA LYS A 90 -0.11 22.33 7.85
C LYS A 90 0.46 23.61 7.23
N GLY A 91 0.11 23.89 5.98
CA GLY A 91 0.66 25.01 5.22
C GLY A 91 2.10 24.77 4.79
N LYS A 92 2.85 25.86 4.56
CA LYS A 92 4.23 25.80 4.07
C LYS A 92 5.15 25.21 5.15
N PRO A 93 5.95 24.17 4.86
CA PRO A 93 6.89 23.63 5.83
C PRO A 93 7.98 24.65 6.18
N ASN A 94 8.46 24.60 7.43
CA ASN A 94 9.69 25.29 7.80
C ASN A 94 10.92 24.61 7.15
N ALA A 95 12.10 25.24 7.29
CA ALA A 95 13.32 24.76 6.65
C ALA A 95 13.65 23.30 6.99
N SER A 96 13.57 22.92 8.26
CA SER A 96 13.89 21.56 8.71
C SER A 96 12.89 20.52 8.18
N THR A 97 11.59 20.83 8.20
CA THR A 97 10.56 19.95 7.64
C THR A 97 10.72 19.79 6.14
N ALA A 98 11.01 20.88 5.41
CA ALA A 98 11.26 20.83 3.97
C ALA A 98 12.52 20.01 3.65
N ALA A 99 13.59 20.18 4.42
CA ALA A 99 14.82 19.40 4.27
C ALA A 99 14.57 17.90 4.48
N PHE A 100 13.75 17.54 5.48
CA PHE A 100 13.39 16.14 5.71
C PHE A 100 12.54 15.55 4.56
N ILE A 101 11.53 16.28 4.08
CA ILE A 101 10.74 15.85 2.92
C ILE A 101 11.64 15.63 1.70
N ASN A 102 12.54 16.57 1.42
CA ASN A 102 13.51 16.45 0.32
C ASN A 102 14.46 15.27 0.51
N TYR A 103 14.89 15.00 1.74
CA TYR A 103 15.71 13.83 2.05
C TYR A 103 14.98 12.52 1.73
N ILE A 104 13.71 12.38 2.16
CA ILE A 104 12.89 11.19 1.86
C ILE A 104 12.66 11.02 0.35
N GLN A 105 12.48 12.12 -0.37
CA GLN A 105 12.30 12.11 -1.83
C GLN A 105 13.61 11.99 -2.62
N SER A 106 14.77 12.06 -1.94
CA SER A 106 16.07 12.02 -2.61
C SER A 106 16.30 10.71 -3.35
N LYS A 107 17.08 10.77 -4.44
CA LYS A 107 17.46 9.57 -5.22
C LYS A 107 18.07 8.48 -4.35
N ASN A 108 18.85 8.85 -3.33
CA ASN A 108 19.49 7.88 -2.44
C ASN A 108 18.45 7.10 -1.63
N VAL A 109 17.52 7.81 -0.95
CA VAL A 109 16.48 7.17 -0.13
C VAL A 109 15.53 6.35 -1.00
N GLN A 110 15.13 6.88 -2.16
CA GLN A 110 14.26 6.17 -3.11
C GLN A 110 14.91 4.91 -3.69
N LYS A 111 16.23 4.87 -3.85
CA LYS A 111 16.94 3.68 -4.36
C LYS A 111 17.33 2.66 -3.29
N THR A 112 17.40 3.06 -2.02
CA THR A 112 17.97 2.22 -0.95
C THR A 112 16.96 1.91 0.15
N LEU A 113 16.60 2.90 0.95
CA LEU A 113 15.80 2.72 2.15
C LEU A 113 14.34 2.35 1.82
N VAL A 114 13.73 2.98 0.82
CA VAL A 114 12.34 2.70 0.43
C VAL A 114 12.15 1.23 0.01
N PRO A 115 12.94 0.67 -0.93
CA PRO A 115 12.87 -0.76 -1.27
C PRO A 115 13.19 -1.66 -0.07
N LYS A 116 14.19 -1.30 0.74
CA LYS A 116 14.58 -2.11 1.92
C LYS A 116 13.44 -2.26 2.93
N LEU A 117 12.55 -1.27 3.01
CA LEU A 117 11.38 -1.29 3.87
C LEU A 117 10.17 -1.99 3.23
N GLY A 118 10.32 -2.57 2.03
CA GLY A 118 9.25 -3.27 1.31
C GLY A 118 8.26 -2.33 0.63
N TYR A 119 8.64 -1.07 0.39
CA TYR A 119 7.85 -0.10 -0.38
C TYR A 119 8.40 0.03 -1.79
N ILE A 120 7.50 0.38 -2.72
CA ILE A 120 7.83 0.59 -4.12
C ILE A 120 8.20 2.07 -4.29
N PRO A 121 9.41 2.40 -4.77
CA PRO A 121 9.80 3.78 -5.01
C PRO A 121 8.92 4.42 -6.08
N VAL A 122 8.48 5.66 -5.85
CA VAL A 122 7.68 6.41 -6.84
C VAL A 122 8.46 6.61 -8.15
N THR A 123 9.78 6.62 -8.07
CA THR A 123 10.69 6.70 -9.23
C THR A 123 10.67 5.47 -10.13
N GLN A 124 10.10 4.35 -9.69
CA GLN A 124 9.94 3.13 -10.50
C GLN A 124 8.55 3.02 -11.15
N MET A 125 7.60 3.87 -10.76
CA MET A 125 6.24 3.85 -11.33
C MET A 125 6.28 4.33 -12.79
N THR A 126 5.56 3.65 -13.68
CA THR A 126 5.34 4.10 -15.07
C THR A 126 3.99 4.77 -15.26
N VAL A 127 3.16 4.73 -14.22
CA VAL A 127 1.82 5.30 -14.15
C VAL A 127 1.66 6.15 -12.88
N ALA A 128 0.83 7.17 -12.95
CA ALA A 128 0.35 7.92 -11.80
C ALA A 128 -1.13 7.69 -11.57
N ARG A 129 -1.55 7.82 -10.31
CA ARG A 129 -2.96 7.93 -9.95
C ARG A 129 -3.25 9.35 -9.50
N THR A 130 -4.16 10.00 -10.20
CA THR A 130 -4.64 11.33 -9.86
C THR A 130 -5.49 11.31 -8.60
N HIS A 131 -5.74 12.48 -8.01
CA HIS A 131 -6.55 12.61 -6.79
C HIS A 131 -7.99 12.12 -6.96
N ASP A 132 -8.53 12.12 -8.19
CA ASP A 132 -9.86 11.58 -8.54
C ASP A 132 -9.80 10.09 -8.93
N GLY A 133 -8.63 9.44 -8.82
CA GLY A 133 -8.46 8.00 -9.00
C GLY A 133 -8.23 7.55 -10.45
N LYS A 134 -8.09 8.47 -11.40
CA LYS A 134 -7.72 8.13 -12.80
C LYS A 134 -6.26 7.72 -12.88
N ILE A 135 -5.95 6.89 -13.88
CA ILE A 135 -4.60 6.40 -14.14
C ILE A 135 -4.05 7.11 -15.38
N GLU A 136 -2.86 7.69 -15.25
CA GLU A 136 -2.14 8.40 -16.30
C GLU A 136 -0.75 7.78 -16.49
N GLU A 137 -0.25 7.72 -17.73
CA GLU A 137 1.14 7.33 -18.00
C GLU A 137 2.09 8.50 -17.73
N ILE A 138 3.21 8.27 -17.05
CA ILE A 138 4.11 9.35 -16.59
C ILE A 138 5.53 9.31 -17.19
N ASN A 139 5.82 8.37 -18.10
CA ASN A 139 7.13 8.23 -18.74
C ASN A 139 6.97 7.94 -20.25
N LYS A 140 6.55 8.93 -21.05
CA LYS A 140 6.81 8.94 -22.50
C LYS A 140 8.02 9.82 -22.80
#